data_AF-A0A969LLP9-F1
#
_entry.id   AF-A0A969LLP9-F1
#
_cell.length_a   1.000
_cell.length_b   1.000
_cell.length_c   1.000
_cell.angle_alpha   90.00
_cell.angle_beta   90.00
_cell.angle_gamma   90.00
#
_symmetry.space_group_name_H-M   'P 1'
#
loop_
_entity.id
_entity.type
_entity.pdbx_description
1 polymer ?
#
loop_
_entity_poly.entity_id
_entity_poly.type
_entity_poly.pdbx_seq_one_letter_code
_entity_poly.pdbx_strand_id
1 'polypeptide(L)' 'MVKIPLADILYIEGLADYLKIHIKDRKPVIARIPMKDIMEKLPSTEFIRVHRSFILPFTKLKL' A
#
# COMPACT_ATOMS: atom_id res chain seq x y z
N MET A 1 -6.09 16.62 2.87
CA MET A 1 -6.07 15.19 2.47
C MET A 1 -5.06 15.00 1.35
N VAL A 2 -4.16 14.02 1.46
CA VAL A 2 -3.22 13.68 0.38
C VAL A 2 -3.90 12.68 -0.56
N LYS A 3 -4.06 13.03 -1.83
CA LYS A 3 -4.52 12.10 -2.87
C LYS A 3 -3.32 11.33 -3.43
N ILE A 4 -3.48 10.02 -3.58
CA ILE A 4 -2.45 9.12 -4.12
C ILE A 4 -3.10 8.31 -5.24
N PRO A 5 -2.67 8.46 -6.50
CA PRO A 5 -3.11 7.58 -7.58
C PRO A 5 -2.67 6.13 -7.29
N LEU A 6 -3.59 5.18 -7.43
CA LEU A 6 -3.29 3.76 -7.17
C LEU A 6 -2.17 3.23 -8.06
N ALA A 7 -2.12 3.68 -9.32
CA ALA A 7 -1.09 3.33 -10.29
C ALA A 7 0.34 3.75 -9.87
N ASP A 8 0.46 4.74 -8.99
CA ASP A 8 1.75 5.21 -8.49
C ASP A 8 2.21 4.46 -7.23
N ILE A 9 1.33 3.66 -6.60
CA ILE A 9 1.68 2.89 -5.41
C ILE A 9 2.61 1.74 -5.82
N LEU A 10 3.81 1.72 -5.24
CA LEU A 10 4.78 0.65 -5.46
C LEU A 10 4.50 -0.53 -4.54
N TYR A 11 4.28 -0.25 -3.26
CA TYR A 11 3.86 -1.19 -2.22
C TYR A 11 3.48 -0.42 -0.95
N ILE A 12 2.82 -1.11 -0.03
CA ILE A 12 2.44 -0.58 1.28
C ILE A 12 3.10 -1.45 2.35
N GLU A 13 3.75 -0.79 3.30
CA GLU A 13 4.50 -1.40 4.39
C GLU A 13 3.85 -1.04 5.73
N GLY A 14 3.63 -2.03 6.59
CA GLY A 14 3.15 -1.82 7.96
C GLY A 14 4.30 -1.53 8.93
N LEU A 15 4.15 -0.48 9.72
CA LEU A 15 5.09 0.01 10.73
C LEU A 15 4.39 0.20 12.07
N ALA A 16 4.30 -0.85 12.89
CA ALA A 16 3.54 -0.84 14.14
C ALA A 16 2.11 -0.27 13.94
N ASP A 17 1.84 0.95 14.43
CA ASP A 17 0.54 1.63 14.33
C ASP A 17 0.34 2.44 13.03
N TYR A 18 1.31 2.41 12.13
CA TYR A 18 1.33 3.20 10.91
C TYR A 18 1.45 2.33 9.68
N LEU A 19 1.01 2.88 8.54
CA LEU A 19 1.36 2.39 7.22
C LEU A 19 2.28 3.40 6.55
N LYS A 20 3.27 2.88 5.82
CA LYS A 20 4.12 3.62 4.92
C LYS A 20 3.78 3.22 3.49
N ILE A 21 3.21 4.15 2.75
CA ILE A 21 2.83 3.97 1.34
C ILE A 21 4.00 4.44 0.50
N HIS A 22 4.65 3.52 -0.19
CA HIS A 22 5.76 3.82 -1.09
C HIS A 22 5.20 4.14 -2.47
N ILE A 23 5.56 5.30 -3.01
CA ILE A 23 4.93 5.89 -4.19
C ILE A 23 6.02 6.25 -5.19
N LYS A 24 5.77 6.01 -6.47
CA LYS A 24 6.69 6.30 -7.56
C LYS A 24 7.07 7.80 -7.57
N ASP A 25 8.35 8.08 -7.80
CA ASP A 25 8.89 9.43 -8.03
C ASP A 25 8.64 10.45 -6.89
N ARG A 26 8.31 9.99 -5.68
CA ARG A 26 8.11 10.87 -4.51
C ARG A 26 8.39 10.17 -3.18
N LYS A 27 8.50 10.98 -2.11
CA LYS A 27 8.69 10.46 -0.75
C LYS A 27 7.47 9.63 -0.30
N PRO A 28 7.69 8.54 0.46
CA PRO A 28 6.60 7.75 1.03
C PRO A 28 5.68 8.59 1.92
N VAL A 29 4.40 8.22 1.95
CA VAL A 29 3.41 8.82 2.85
C VAL A 29 3.22 7.92 4.06
N ILE A 30 3.29 8.49 5.26
CA ILE A 30 2.97 7.79 6.51
C ILE A 30 1.53 8.12 6.89
N ALA A 31 0.73 7.09 7.15
CA ALA A 31 -0.66 7.22 7.58
C ALA A 31 -0.89 6.36 8.82
N ARG A 32 -1.56 6.93 9.84
CA ARG A 32 -2.02 6.19 11.02
C ARG A 32 -3.35 5.51 10.69
N ILE A 33 -3.29 4.39 9.99
CA ILE A 33 -4.44 3.57 9.61
C ILE A 33 -4.10 2.10 9.80
N PRO A 34 -5.01 1.27 10.33
CA PRO A 34 -4.81 -0.17 10.41
C PRO A 34 -4.64 -0.82 9.02
N MET A 35 -3.85 -1.90 8.97
CA MET A 35 -3.66 -2.70 7.75
C MET A 35 -4.98 -3.27 7.21
N LYS A 36 -5.91 -3.61 8.10
CA LYS A 36 -7.24 -4.12 7.70
C LYS A 36 -8.02 -3.04 6.95
N ASP A 37 -8.06 -1.83 7.50
CA ASP A 37 -8.84 -0.72 6.96
C ASP A 37 -8.30 -0.25 5.60
N ILE A 38 -6.98 -0.35 5.35
CA ILE A 38 -6.45 -0.04 4.01
C ILE A 38 -6.81 -1.11 2.98
N MET A 39 -6.86 -2.39 3.38
CA MET A 39 -7.23 -3.49 2.48
C MET A 39 -8.67 -3.36 2.00
N GLU A 40 -9.58 -2.87 2.85
CA GLU A 40 -10.98 -2.61 2.49
C GLU A 40 -11.14 -1.42 1.52
N LYS A 41 -10.13 -0.54 1.45
CA LYS A 41 -10.10 0.63 0.54
C LYS A 41 -9.42 0.35 -0.79
N LEU A 42 -8.62 -0.71 -0.87
CA LEU A 42 -7.90 -1.08 -2.07
C LEU A 42 -8.73 -2.07 -2.91
N PRO A 43 -8.76 -1.93 -4.24
CA PRO A 43 -9.37 -2.95 -5.09
C PRO A 43 -8.65 -4.30 -4.91
N SER A 44 -9.38 -5.31 -4.45
CA SER A 44 -8.83 -6.66 -4.21
C SER A 44 -8.39 -7.36 -5.51
N THR A 45 -8.83 -6.87 -6.66
CA THR A 45 -8.41 -7.30 -8.00
C THR A 45 -7.09 -6.69 -8.45
N GLU A 46 -6.58 -5.68 -7.75
CA GLU A 46 -5.35 -4.96 -8.10
C GLU A 46 -4.25 -5.10 -7.05
N PHE A 47 -4.63 -5.33 -5.78
CA PHE A 47 -3.72 -5.42 -4.65
C PHE A 47 -3.86 -6.74 -3.89
N ILE A 48 -2.73 -7.24 -3.41
CA ILE A 48 -2.66 -8.46 -2.60
C ILE A 48 -1.74 -8.27 -1.40
N ARG A 49 -2.16 -8.81 -0.26
CA ARG A 49 -1.32 -8.90 0.94
C ARG A 49 -0.48 -10.17 0.86
N VAL A 50 0.83 -10.02 0.68
CA VAL A 50 1.79 -11.14 0.57
C VAL A 50 2.47 -11.47 1.89
N HIS A 51 2.39 -10.57 2.88
CA HIS A 51 2.95 -10.75 4.22
C HIS A 51 2.13 -9.97 5.25
N ARG A 52 2.26 -10.28 6.54
CA ARG A 52 1.55 -9.54 7.61
C ARG A 52 1.84 -8.02 7.57
N SER A 53 2.98 -7.61 7.02
CA SER A 53 3.38 -6.20 6.93
C SER A 53 3.43 -5.66 5.50
N PHE A 54 3.09 -6.42 4.46
CA PHE A 54 3.24 -5.96 3.08
C PHE A 54 2.01 -6.22 2.21
N ILE A 55 1.59 -5.17 1.49
CA ILE A 55 0.59 -5.22 0.41
C ILE A 55 1.28 -4.73 -0.86
N LEU A 56 1.14 -5.49 -1.96
CA LEU A 56 1.72 -5.17 -3.26
C LEU A 56 0.61 -5.08 -4.32
N PRO A 57 0.78 -4.23 -5.35
CA PRO A 57 0.00 -4.35 -6.57
C PRO A 57 0.36 -5.63 -7.33
N PHE A 58 -0.63 -6.30 -7.94
CA PHE A 58 -0.39 -7.49 -8.77
C PHE A 58 0.56 -7.21 -9.94
N THR A 59 0.48 -6.02 -10.54
CA THR A 59 1.35 -5.60 -11.65
C THR A 59 2.84 -5.53 -11.28
N LYS A 60 3.17 -5.56 -9.99
CA LYS A 60 4.55 -5.50 -9.48
C LYS A 60 5.07 -6.84 -8.99
N LEU A 61 4.26 -7.89 -9.02
CA LEU A 61 4.73 -9.25 -8.76
C LEU A 61 5.46 -9.76 -10.01
N LYS A 62 6.73 -10.09 -9.85
CA LYS A 62 7.51 -10.84 -10.84
C LYS A 62 7.68 -12.26 -10.32
N LEU A 63 7.37 -13.24 -11.16
CA LEU A 63 7.74 -14.64 -10.96
C LEU A 63 9.24 -14.83 -11.22
#